data_AF-A0A3N5FH40-F1
#
_entry.id   AF-A0A3N5FH40-F1
#
_cell.length_a   1.000
_cell.length_b   1.000
_cell.length_c   1.000
_cell.angle_alpha   90.00
_cell.angle_beta   90.00
_cell.angle_gamma   90.00
#
_symmetry.space_group_name_H-M   'P 1'
#
loop_
_entity.id
_entity.type
_entity.pdbx_description
1 polymer ?
#
loop_
_entity_poly.entity_id
_entity_poly.type
_entity_poly.pdbx_seq_one_letter_code
_entity_poly.pdbx_strand_id
1 'polypeptide(L)'
;MKTTIPLWSCLLLLAVVHTAVADEVVLKNGSKLEGTVTETGNKVIIDVGSGTITVDRSEVASINRPDELNREFDHRMQSVRSDDAESYYQVYLWAKKQDGLKSRTDRLLRKIVEIDPNHEQSRRALGYVNHKGAWLTQDELKGALGLVRYNGGWVTAETAERLKRLDHELSLAQMKETAEAERAKAQLEIERDQIMMRQQIIDLIEQGELPNVQFGPGAPWGLRYWGPAVGARQLPAE
;
A
#
# COMPACT_ATOMS: atom_id res chain seq x y z
N MET A 1 -33.91 53.86 45.67
CA MET A 1 -32.69 53.99 44.85
C MET A 1 -32.56 52.73 44.01
N LYS A 2 -32.28 52.93 42.72
CA LYS A 2 -32.24 51.90 41.66
C LYS A 2 -30.95 51.09 41.78
N THR A 3 -31.00 49.78 41.53
CA THR A 3 -30.13 49.06 40.57
C THR A 3 -30.61 47.62 40.37
N THR A 4 -31.17 47.39 39.19
CA THR A 4 -31.29 46.12 38.46
C THR A 4 -29.93 45.65 37.94
N ILE A 5 -29.71 44.34 37.76
CA ILE A 5 -29.19 43.70 36.52
C ILE A 5 -29.36 42.16 36.65
N PRO A 6 -29.95 41.47 35.65
CA PRO A 6 -30.31 40.06 35.69
C PRO A 6 -29.16 39.13 35.26
N LEU A 7 -29.05 37.97 35.92
CA LEU A 7 -28.00 36.98 35.69
C LEU A 7 -28.38 36.05 34.53
N TRP A 8 -27.77 36.33 33.38
CA TRP A 8 -27.45 35.46 32.25
C TRP A 8 -28.13 34.09 32.12
N SER A 9 -29.12 34.04 31.24
CA SER A 9 -29.44 32.84 30.46
C SER A 9 -28.37 32.65 29.39
N CYS A 10 -27.37 31.80 29.63
CA CYS A 10 -26.51 31.26 28.58
C CYS A 10 -27.29 30.19 27.81
N LEU A 11 -28.07 30.62 26.82
CA LEU A 11 -28.69 29.72 25.84
C LEU A 11 -27.60 29.30 24.83
N LEU A 12 -27.00 28.14 25.08
CA LEU A 12 -26.01 27.50 24.21
C LEU A 12 -26.75 26.97 22.97
N LEU A 13 -26.81 27.77 21.91
CA LEU A 13 -27.28 27.38 20.58
C LEU A 13 -26.30 26.35 20.01
N LEU A 14 -26.60 25.07 20.22
CA LEU A 14 -26.03 23.98 19.44
C LEU A 14 -26.50 24.16 17.99
N ALA A 15 -25.67 24.79 17.16
CA ALA A 15 -25.84 24.76 15.72
C ALA A 15 -25.64 23.31 15.27
N VAL A 16 -26.74 22.59 15.07
CA VAL A 16 -26.74 21.32 14.34
C VAL A 16 -26.37 21.65 12.91
N VAL A 17 -25.08 21.55 12.58
CA VAL A 17 -24.59 21.60 11.21
C VAL A 17 -25.17 20.38 10.51
N HIS A 18 -26.32 20.54 9.86
CA HIS A 18 -26.80 19.56 8.90
C HIS A 18 -25.80 19.59 7.76
N THR A 19 -24.91 18.60 7.71
CA THR A 19 -24.19 18.26 6.48
C THR A 19 -25.25 17.77 5.50
N ALA A 20 -25.91 18.70 4.81
CA ALA A 20 -26.72 18.37 3.65
C ALA A 20 -25.76 17.80 2.61
N VAL A 21 -25.98 16.55 2.21
CA VAL A 21 -25.20 15.96 1.12
C VAL A 21 -25.68 16.66 -0.14
N ALA A 22 -24.83 17.53 -0.69
CA ALA A 22 -25.18 18.31 -1.87
C ALA A 22 -25.41 17.39 -3.08
N ASP A 23 -26.35 17.77 -3.96
CA ASP A 23 -26.52 17.12 -5.25
C ASP A 23 -25.35 17.51 -6.16
N GLU A 24 -24.92 16.60 -7.03
CA GLU A 24 -23.86 16.85 -8.01
C GLU A 24 -24.46 16.91 -9.42
N VAL A 25 -24.30 18.04 -10.11
CA VAL A 25 -24.70 18.24 -11.50
C VAL A 25 -23.47 18.17 -12.39
N VAL A 26 -23.45 17.21 -13.32
CA VAL A 26 -22.43 17.10 -14.35
C VAL A 26 -22.98 17.72 -15.64
N LEU A 27 -22.26 18.67 -16.21
CA LEU A 27 -22.58 19.33 -17.47
C LEU A 27 -21.93 18.60 -18.66
N LYS A 28 -22.47 18.79 -19.87
CA LYS A 28 -21.95 18.17 -21.11
C LYS A 28 -20.53 18.58 -21.47
N ASN A 29 -20.06 19.71 -20.95
CA ASN A 29 -18.67 20.17 -21.10
C ASN A 29 -17.72 19.54 -20.07
N GLY A 30 -18.21 18.66 -19.19
CA GLY A 30 -17.43 17.99 -18.16
C GLY A 30 -17.36 18.71 -16.81
N SER A 31 -17.91 19.93 -16.70
CA SER A 31 -17.95 20.66 -15.43
C SER A 31 -18.88 19.99 -14.43
N LYS A 32 -18.47 20.01 -13.16
CA LYS A 32 -19.23 19.48 -12.03
C LYS A 32 -19.61 20.62 -11.08
N LEU A 33 -20.88 20.67 -10.69
CA LEU A 33 -21.42 21.66 -9.76
C LEU A 33 -22.07 20.94 -8.60
N GLU A 34 -21.73 21.31 -7.37
CA GLU A 34 -22.29 20.72 -6.16
C GLU A 34 -23.21 21.73 -5.46
N GLY A 35 -24.45 21.35 -5.19
CA GLY A 35 -25.43 22.22 -4.54
C GLY A 35 -26.80 21.58 -4.41
N THR A 36 -27.78 22.28 -3.84
CA THR A 36 -29.17 21.80 -3.83
C THR A 36 -29.82 22.07 -5.18
N VAL A 37 -30.35 21.04 -5.85
CA VAL A 37 -30.87 21.18 -7.22
C VAL A 37 -32.38 21.31 -7.22
N THR A 38 -32.90 22.32 -7.92
CA THR A 38 -34.32 22.50 -8.23
C THR A 38 -34.52 22.57 -9.74
N GLU A 39 -35.39 21.72 -10.30
CA GLU A 39 -35.74 21.74 -11.73
C GLU A 39 -37.03 22.53 -11.95
N THR A 40 -36.98 23.60 -12.74
CA THR A 40 -38.14 24.43 -13.09
C THR A 40 -38.24 24.58 -14.60
N GLY A 41 -39.15 23.82 -15.23
CA GLY A 41 -39.35 23.84 -16.68
C GLY A 41 -38.11 23.35 -17.44
N ASN A 42 -37.50 24.23 -18.24
CA ASN A 42 -36.28 23.92 -19.00
C ASN A 42 -34.97 24.32 -18.28
N LYS A 43 -35.05 24.73 -17.01
CA LYS A 43 -33.90 25.23 -16.24
C LYS A 43 -33.62 24.37 -15.02
N VAL A 44 -32.34 24.16 -14.76
CA VAL A 44 -31.80 23.52 -13.57
C VAL A 44 -31.16 24.60 -12.72
N ILE A 45 -31.71 24.81 -11.54
CA ILE A 45 -31.30 25.83 -10.57
C ILE A 45 -30.52 25.12 -9.48
N ILE A 46 -29.26 25.51 -9.26
CA ILE A 46 -28.31 24.86 -8.36
C ILE A 46 -27.95 25.89 -7.29
N ASP A 47 -28.35 25.65 -6.05
CA ASP A 47 -27.95 26.47 -4.90
C ASP A 47 -26.65 25.92 -4.31
N VAL A 48 -25.54 26.63 -4.55
CA VAL A 48 -24.20 26.25 -4.08
C VAL A 48 -23.85 26.88 -2.71
N GLY A 49 -24.84 27.46 -2.01
CA GLY A 49 -24.70 28.10 -0.70
C GLY A 49 -24.16 29.53 -0.76
N SER A 50 -23.25 29.83 -1.68
CA SER A 50 -22.79 31.21 -1.95
C SER A 50 -23.65 31.98 -2.95
N GLY A 51 -24.67 31.34 -3.51
CA GLY A 51 -25.54 31.88 -4.55
C GLY A 51 -26.14 30.78 -5.40
N THR A 52 -26.93 31.19 -6.38
CA THR A 52 -27.67 30.26 -7.25
C THR A 52 -27.13 30.30 -8.67
N ILE A 53 -26.79 29.13 -9.21
CA ILE A 53 -26.36 28.95 -10.60
C ILE A 53 -27.53 28.38 -11.38
N THR A 54 -27.89 28.99 -12.52
CA THR A 54 -28.95 28.50 -13.39
C THR A 54 -28.36 28.01 -14.69
N VAL A 55 -28.66 26.76 -15.05
CA VAL A 55 -28.19 26.11 -16.28
C VAL A 55 -29.40 25.61 -17.07
N ASP A 56 -29.35 25.65 -18.40
CA ASP A 56 -30.41 25.03 -19.21
C ASP A 56 -30.32 23.50 -19.15
N ARG A 57 -31.46 22.82 -19.05
CA ARG A 57 -31.54 21.36 -18.87
C ARG A 57 -30.84 20.58 -19.98
N SER A 58 -30.77 21.17 -21.18
CA SER A 58 -30.08 20.63 -22.36
C SER A 58 -28.56 20.58 -22.22
N GLU A 59 -27.98 21.40 -21.34
CA GLU A 59 -26.53 21.44 -21.08
C GLU A 59 -26.11 20.48 -19.96
N VAL A 60 -27.07 19.99 -19.18
CA VAL A 60 -26.85 19.04 -18.09
C VAL A 60 -26.71 17.62 -18.66
N ALA A 61 -25.58 16.98 -18.39
CA ALA A 61 -25.33 15.59 -18.73
C ALA A 61 -25.97 14.64 -17.72
N SER A 62 -25.78 14.88 -16.42
CA SER A 62 -26.40 14.09 -15.34
C SER A 62 -26.58 14.92 -14.06
N ILE A 63 -27.53 14.49 -13.22
CA ILE A 63 -27.77 15.03 -11.89
C ILE A 63 -27.74 13.83 -10.94
N ASN A 64 -26.84 13.84 -9.98
CA ASN A 64 -26.71 12.83 -8.94
C ASN A 64 -27.27 13.40 -7.63
N ARG A 65 -28.29 12.75 -7.08
CA ARG A 65 -28.98 13.19 -5.85
C ARG A 65 -28.87 12.12 -4.77
N PRO A 66 -27.78 12.10 -4.00
CA PRO A 66 -27.49 11.01 -3.07
C PRO A 66 -28.59 10.82 -2.03
N ASP A 67 -29.18 11.91 -1.55
CA ASP A 67 -30.20 11.88 -0.49
C ASP A 67 -31.56 11.38 -0.99
N GLU A 68 -31.97 11.75 -2.21
CA GLU A 68 -33.17 11.17 -2.85
C GLU A 68 -32.96 9.68 -3.11
N LEU A 69 -31.79 9.32 -3.64
CA LEU A 69 -31.47 7.94 -3.97
C LEU A 69 -31.40 7.03 -2.74
N ASN A 70 -30.81 7.50 -1.64
CA ASN A 70 -30.78 6.77 -0.37
C ASN A 70 -32.19 6.62 0.22
N ARG A 71 -33.03 7.67 0.19
CA ARG A 71 -34.42 7.59 0.67
C ARG A 71 -35.23 6.57 -0.12
N GLU A 72 -35.11 6.56 -1.44
CA GLU A 72 -35.79 5.57 -2.28
C GLU A 72 -35.29 4.14 -2.02
N PHE A 73 -33.98 3.96 -1.81
CA PHE A 73 -33.44 2.66 -1.40
C PHE A 73 -34.03 2.19 -0.08
N ASP A 74 -34.05 3.06 0.94
CA ASP A 74 -34.57 2.72 2.27
C ASP A 74 -36.08 2.44 2.22
N HIS A 75 -36.84 3.20 1.43
CA HIS A 75 -38.26 2.95 1.19
C HIS A 75 -38.51 1.59 0.52
N ARG A 76 -37.74 1.23 -0.52
CA ARG A 76 -37.84 -0.10 -1.15
C ARG A 76 -37.49 -1.23 -0.19
N MET A 77 -36.56 -1.01 0.73
CA MET A 77 -36.19 -2.01 1.73
C MET A 77 -37.27 -2.25 2.78
N GLN A 78 -38.17 -1.29 3.03
CA GLN A 78 -39.27 -1.45 3.99
C GLN A 78 -40.32 -2.47 3.53
N SER A 79 -40.47 -2.67 2.22
CA SER A 79 -41.42 -3.64 1.66
C SER A 79 -40.83 -5.05 1.51
N VAL A 80 -39.54 -5.24 1.80
CA VAL A 80 -38.87 -6.54 1.67
C VAL A 80 -39.03 -7.36 2.95
N ARG A 81 -39.50 -8.59 2.81
CA ARG A 81 -39.52 -9.56 3.89
C ARG A 81 -38.11 -10.09 4.20
N SER A 82 -37.81 -10.32 5.47
CA SER A 82 -36.48 -10.73 5.92
C SER A 82 -36.03 -12.12 5.45
N ASP A 83 -36.98 -12.97 5.08
CA ASP A 83 -36.77 -14.36 4.64
C ASP A 83 -36.90 -14.55 3.12
N ASP A 84 -37.10 -13.47 2.36
CA ASP A 84 -37.36 -13.52 0.93
C ASP A 84 -36.15 -13.02 0.12
N ALA A 85 -35.30 -13.98 -0.28
CA ALA A 85 -34.13 -13.75 -1.10
C ALA A 85 -34.45 -13.07 -2.45
N GLU A 86 -35.58 -13.39 -3.07
CA GLU A 86 -35.98 -12.84 -4.36
C GLU A 86 -36.41 -11.38 -4.23
N SER A 87 -37.17 -11.03 -3.19
CA SER A 87 -37.53 -9.63 -2.91
C SER A 87 -36.30 -8.75 -2.69
N TYR A 88 -35.29 -9.24 -1.96
CA TYR A 88 -34.01 -8.54 -1.84
C TYR A 88 -33.30 -8.42 -3.20
N TYR A 89 -33.34 -9.46 -4.03
CA TYR A 89 -32.72 -9.44 -5.36
C TYR A 89 -33.37 -8.41 -6.29
N GLN A 90 -34.69 -8.20 -6.20
CA GLN A 90 -35.38 -7.15 -6.97
C GLN A 90 -34.92 -5.74 -6.58
N VAL A 91 -34.73 -5.48 -5.28
CA VAL A 91 -34.15 -4.20 -4.81
C VAL A 91 -32.70 -4.06 -5.33
N TYR A 92 -31.92 -5.15 -5.33
CA TYR A 92 -30.57 -5.16 -5.91
C TYR A 92 -30.58 -4.79 -7.39
N LEU A 93 -31.47 -5.37 -8.20
CA LEU A 93 -31.55 -5.11 -9.64
C LEU A 93 -31.85 -3.63 -9.96
N TRP A 94 -32.66 -2.97 -9.13
CA TRP A 94 -32.88 -1.53 -9.22
C TRP A 94 -31.64 -0.76 -8.78
N ALA A 95 -31.11 -1.04 -7.58
CA ALA A 95 -30.01 -0.30 -6.98
C ALA A 95 -28.69 -0.42 -7.77
N LYS A 96 -28.46 -1.56 -8.45
CA LYS A 96 -27.29 -1.80 -9.31
C LYS A 96 -27.20 -0.79 -10.47
N LYS A 97 -28.33 -0.26 -10.92
CA LYS A 97 -28.38 0.71 -12.03
C LYS A 97 -28.08 2.14 -11.59
N GLN A 98 -27.90 2.37 -10.29
CA GLN A 98 -27.75 3.68 -9.69
C GLN A 98 -26.29 3.89 -9.27
N ASP A 99 -25.75 5.06 -9.57
CA ASP A 99 -24.43 5.44 -9.08
C ASP A 99 -24.48 5.76 -7.57
N GLY A 100 -23.42 5.43 -6.83
CA GLY A 100 -23.35 5.70 -5.38
C GLY A 100 -23.95 4.63 -4.46
N LEU A 101 -24.66 3.61 -4.97
CA LEU A 101 -25.24 2.54 -4.14
C LEU A 101 -24.38 1.26 -4.03
N LYS A 102 -23.17 1.23 -4.61
CA LYS A 102 -22.32 0.02 -4.68
C LYS A 102 -22.14 -0.71 -3.35
N SER A 103 -21.80 0.01 -2.29
CA SER A 103 -21.60 -0.59 -0.95
C SER A 103 -22.88 -1.22 -0.39
N ARG A 104 -24.04 -0.57 -0.63
CA ARG A 104 -25.36 -1.09 -0.23
C ARG A 104 -25.72 -2.33 -1.06
N THR A 105 -25.49 -2.32 -2.38
CA THR A 105 -25.75 -3.49 -3.24
C THR A 105 -24.86 -4.69 -2.88
N ASP A 106 -23.59 -4.46 -2.52
CA ASP A 106 -22.69 -5.55 -2.12
C ASP A 106 -23.14 -6.20 -0.80
N ARG A 107 -23.63 -5.39 0.15
CA ARG A 107 -24.24 -5.91 1.39
C ARG A 107 -25.52 -6.69 1.11
N LEU A 108 -26.35 -6.19 0.20
CA LEU A 108 -27.61 -6.82 -0.20
C LEU A 108 -27.37 -8.20 -0.82
N LEU A 109 -26.41 -8.31 -1.74
CA LEU A 109 -26.01 -9.59 -2.32
C LEU A 109 -25.51 -10.60 -1.29
N ARG A 110 -24.69 -10.16 -0.33
CA ARG A 110 -24.26 -11.03 0.79
C ARG A 110 -25.46 -11.52 1.60
N LYS A 111 -26.41 -10.62 1.90
CA LYS A 111 -27.63 -10.97 2.63
C LYS A 111 -28.48 -12.01 1.86
N ILE A 112 -28.60 -11.86 0.55
CA ILE A 112 -29.32 -12.82 -0.29
C ILE A 112 -28.68 -14.20 -0.20
N VAL A 113 -27.35 -14.29 -0.27
CA VAL A 113 -26.62 -15.57 -0.16
C VAL A 113 -26.70 -16.17 1.26
N GLU A 114 -26.88 -15.36 2.31
CA GLU A 114 -27.16 -15.87 3.65
C GLU A 114 -28.55 -16.51 3.75
N ILE A 115 -29.56 -15.96 3.06
CA ILE A 115 -30.94 -16.45 3.07
C ILE A 115 -31.09 -17.68 2.17
N ASP A 116 -30.61 -17.57 0.92
CA ASP A 116 -30.55 -18.66 -0.05
C ASP A 116 -29.10 -18.88 -0.51
N PRO A 117 -28.40 -19.86 0.11
CA PRO A 117 -27.03 -20.19 -0.26
C PRO A 117 -26.87 -20.68 -1.70
N ASN A 118 -27.92 -21.02 -2.43
CA ASN A 118 -27.85 -21.48 -3.82
C ASN A 118 -28.33 -20.43 -4.83
N HIS A 119 -28.65 -19.21 -4.38
CA HIS A 119 -29.13 -18.14 -5.27
C HIS A 119 -28.09 -17.78 -6.34
N GLU A 120 -28.32 -18.30 -7.55
CA GLU A 120 -27.32 -18.34 -8.61
C GLU A 120 -26.89 -16.94 -9.06
N GLN A 121 -27.86 -16.07 -9.30
CA GLN A 121 -27.62 -14.73 -9.82
C GLN A 121 -26.84 -13.86 -8.83
N SER A 122 -27.16 -13.97 -7.53
CA SER A 122 -26.49 -13.21 -6.47
C SER A 122 -25.04 -13.65 -6.28
N ARG A 123 -24.77 -14.96 -6.35
CA ARG A 123 -23.41 -15.49 -6.30
C ARG A 123 -22.57 -15.07 -7.50
N ARG A 124 -23.13 -15.16 -8.70
CA ARG A 124 -22.48 -14.66 -9.92
C ARG A 124 -22.18 -13.15 -9.81
N ALA A 125 -23.11 -12.37 -9.27
CA ALA A 125 -22.93 -10.94 -9.06
C ALA A 125 -21.83 -10.60 -8.03
N LEU A 126 -21.61 -11.46 -7.04
CA LEU A 126 -20.48 -11.38 -6.09
C LEU A 126 -19.16 -11.92 -6.67
N GLY A 127 -19.16 -12.43 -7.91
CA GLY A 127 -17.96 -12.94 -8.59
C GLY A 127 -17.66 -14.42 -8.34
N TYR A 128 -18.58 -15.17 -7.73
CA TYR A 128 -18.45 -16.62 -7.62
C TYR A 128 -18.80 -17.31 -8.93
N VAL A 129 -18.17 -18.45 -9.16
CA VAL A 129 -18.38 -19.33 -10.32
C VAL A 129 -18.81 -20.70 -9.82
N ASN A 130 -19.85 -21.26 -10.42
CA ASN A 130 -20.24 -22.64 -10.14
C ASN A 130 -19.31 -23.58 -10.90
N HIS A 131 -18.57 -24.43 -10.18
CA HIS A 131 -17.72 -25.46 -10.74
C HIS A 131 -18.06 -26.80 -10.09
N LYS A 132 -18.58 -27.74 -10.89
CA LYS A 132 -18.98 -29.09 -10.44
C LYS A 132 -19.94 -29.08 -9.23
N GLY A 133 -20.88 -28.13 -9.19
CA GLY A 133 -21.88 -28.02 -8.12
C GLY A 133 -21.38 -27.27 -6.88
N ALA A 134 -20.12 -26.84 -6.83
CA ALA A 134 -19.59 -25.99 -5.77
C ALA A 134 -19.45 -24.54 -6.25
N TRP A 135 -19.79 -23.59 -5.38
CA TRP A 135 -19.60 -22.17 -5.63
C TRP A 135 -18.21 -21.73 -5.16
N LEU A 136 -17.34 -21.40 -6.12
CA LEU A 136 -15.95 -21.04 -5.88
C LEU A 136 -15.68 -19.59 -6.27
N THR A 137 -14.82 -18.92 -5.53
CA THR A 137 -14.18 -17.69 -6.00
C THR A 137 -13.28 -17.97 -7.20
N GLN A 138 -12.87 -16.93 -7.93
CA GLN A 138 -11.95 -17.11 -9.06
C GLN A 138 -10.61 -17.74 -8.66
N ASP A 139 -10.12 -17.42 -7.45
CA ASP A 139 -8.85 -17.94 -6.95
C ASP A 139 -8.99 -19.41 -6.51
N GLU A 140 -10.10 -19.77 -5.85
CA GLU A 140 -10.41 -21.16 -5.52
C GLU A 140 -10.63 -22.00 -6.79
N LEU A 141 -11.26 -21.44 -7.83
CA LEU A 141 -11.41 -22.12 -9.12
C LEU A 141 -10.05 -22.41 -9.74
N LYS A 142 -9.13 -21.44 -9.74
CA LYS A 142 -7.76 -21.66 -10.23
C LYS A 142 -7.04 -22.74 -9.42
N GLY A 143 -7.20 -22.73 -8.10
CA GLY A 143 -6.73 -23.80 -7.22
C GLY A 143 -7.31 -25.17 -7.61
N ALA A 144 -8.62 -25.25 -7.86
CA ALA A 144 -9.30 -26.47 -8.30
C ALA A 144 -8.83 -26.95 -9.69
N LEU A 145 -8.30 -26.05 -10.53
CA LEU A 145 -7.66 -26.37 -11.80
C LEU A 145 -6.18 -26.78 -11.64
N GLY A 146 -5.65 -26.86 -10.42
CA GLY A 146 -4.26 -27.23 -10.13
C GLY A 146 -3.25 -26.10 -10.31
N LEU A 147 -3.72 -24.85 -10.37
CA LEU A 147 -2.89 -23.66 -10.43
C LEU A 147 -2.58 -23.17 -9.02
N VAL A 148 -1.33 -22.75 -8.82
CA VAL A 148 -0.82 -22.22 -7.56
C VAL A 148 -0.28 -20.81 -7.81
N ARG A 149 -0.41 -19.93 -6.82
CA ARG A 149 0.07 -18.57 -6.90
C ARG A 149 1.59 -18.53 -6.64
N TYR A 150 2.36 -18.01 -7.59
CA TYR A 150 3.81 -17.83 -7.49
C TYR A 150 4.20 -16.46 -8.04
N ASN A 151 4.93 -15.65 -7.25
CA ASN A 151 5.38 -14.29 -7.61
C ASN A 151 4.28 -13.41 -8.27
N GLY A 152 3.07 -13.44 -7.71
CA GLY A 152 1.93 -12.64 -8.19
C GLY A 152 1.18 -13.23 -9.39
N GLY A 153 1.72 -14.27 -10.04
CA GLY A 153 1.08 -15.00 -11.14
C GLY A 153 0.48 -16.34 -10.71
N TRP A 154 -0.35 -16.93 -11.57
CA TRP A 154 -0.88 -18.28 -11.42
C TRP A 154 -0.13 -19.22 -12.36
N VAL A 155 0.50 -20.25 -11.80
CA VAL A 155 1.28 -21.24 -12.54
C VAL A 155 0.90 -22.65 -12.09
N THR A 156 1.25 -23.68 -12.85
CA THR A 156 1.04 -25.05 -12.39
C THR A 156 1.94 -25.35 -11.18
N ALA A 157 1.53 -26.28 -10.31
CA ALA A 157 2.33 -26.66 -9.14
C ALA A 157 3.77 -27.09 -9.52
N GLU A 158 3.95 -27.85 -10.61
CA GLU A 158 5.28 -28.22 -11.09
C GLU A 158 6.12 -27.00 -11.49
N THR A 159 5.49 -26.03 -12.17
CA THR A 159 6.17 -24.79 -12.59
C THR A 159 6.56 -23.95 -11.39
N ALA A 160 5.69 -23.82 -10.38
CA ALA A 160 6.01 -23.11 -9.13
C ALA A 160 7.23 -23.73 -8.44
N GLU A 161 7.28 -25.06 -8.31
CA GLU A 161 8.42 -25.75 -7.70
C GLU A 161 9.70 -25.59 -8.52
N ARG A 162 9.61 -25.62 -9.85
CA ARG A 162 10.76 -25.39 -10.74
C ARG A 162 11.28 -23.96 -10.59
N LEU A 163 10.40 -22.96 -10.61
CA LEU A 163 10.78 -21.55 -10.43
C LEU A 163 11.39 -21.31 -9.04
N LYS A 164 10.82 -21.91 -7.99
CA LYS A 164 11.36 -21.82 -6.63
C LYS A 164 12.78 -22.36 -6.53
N ARG A 165 13.07 -23.48 -7.18
CA ARG A 165 14.44 -24.03 -7.23
C ARG A 165 15.39 -23.10 -7.98
N LEU A 166 14.98 -22.59 -9.14
CA LEU A 166 15.81 -21.66 -9.92
C LEU A 166 16.07 -20.35 -9.16
N ASP A 167 15.06 -19.77 -8.52
CA ASP A 167 15.21 -18.54 -7.72
C ASP A 167 16.15 -18.79 -6.53
N HIS A 168 16.08 -19.97 -5.92
CA HIS A 168 17.02 -20.37 -4.88
C HIS A 168 18.46 -20.51 -5.42
N GLU A 169 18.65 -21.22 -6.53
CA GLU A 169 19.97 -21.37 -7.17
C GLU A 169 20.57 -20.03 -7.59
N LEU A 170 19.75 -19.14 -8.17
CA LEU A 170 20.17 -17.78 -8.51
C LEU A 170 20.58 -16.98 -7.27
N SER A 171 19.81 -17.06 -6.18
CA SER A 171 20.16 -16.40 -4.93
C SER A 171 21.51 -16.89 -4.38
N LEU A 172 21.76 -18.20 -4.43
CA LEU A 172 23.03 -18.79 -4.00
C LEU A 172 24.18 -18.36 -4.91
N ALA A 173 23.97 -18.30 -6.21
CA ALA A 173 24.98 -17.84 -7.17
C ALA A 173 25.34 -16.37 -6.91
N GLN A 174 24.34 -15.50 -6.73
CA GLN A 174 24.54 -14.09 -6.41
C GLN A 174 25.30 -13.93 -5.08
N MET A 175 24.93 -14.67 -4.04
CA MET A 175 25.64 -14.62 -2.75
C MET A 175 27.10 -15.06 -2.86
N LYS A 176 27.41 -16.05 -3.70
CA LYS A 176 28.80 -16.48 -3.94
C LYS A 176 29.58 -15.40 -4.69
N GLU A 177 28.99 -14.86 -5.75
CA GLU A 177 29.60 -13.79 -6.54
C GLU A 177 29.89 -12.55 -5.68
N THR A 178 28.94 -12.12 -4.85
CA THR A 178 29.15 -10.97 -3.94
C THR A 178 30.22 -11.26 -2.90
N ALA A 179 30.23 -12.46 -2.30
CA ALA A 179 31.25 -12.84 -1.33
C ALA A 179 32.66 -12.92 -1.95
N GLU A 180 32.78 -13.43 -3.18
CA GLU A 180 34.04 -13.45 -3.92
C GLU A 180 34.52 -12.02 -4.26
N ALA A 181 33.61 -11.16 -4.71
CA ALA A 181 33.90 -9.77 -4.98
C ALA A 181 34.34 -9.00 -3.72
N GLU A 182 33.70 -9.26 -2.58
CA GLU A 182 34.08 -8.67 -1.29
C GLU A 182 35.47 -9.16 -0.83
N ARG A 183 35.76 -10.46 -0.97
CA ARG A 183 37.09 -11.02 -0.67
C ARG A 183 38.17 -10.42 -1.55
N ALA A 184 37.92 -10.29 -2.85
CA ALA A 184 38.85 -9.67 -3.77
C ALA A 184 39.12 -8.21 -3.41
N LYS A 185 38.07 -7.44 -3.08
CA LYS A 185 38.22 -6.06 -2.59
C LYS A 185 39.04 -5.98 -1.30
N ALA A 186 38.76 -6.85 -0.33
CA ALA A 186 39.49 -6.89 0.93
C ALA A 186 40.97 -7.22 0.72
N GLN A 187 41.31 -8.12 -0.20
CA GLN A 187 42.71 -8.44 -0.54
C GLN A 187 43.42 -7.24 -1.16
N LEU A 188 42.78 -6.54 -2.10
CA LEU A 188 43.34 -5.34 -2.71
C LEU A 188 43.52 -4.20 -1.70
N GLU A 189 42.60 -4.06 -0.75
CA GLU A 189 42.74 -3.08 0.33
C GLU A 189 43.91 -3.42 1.26
N ILE A 190 44.07 -4.69 1.64
CA ILE A 190 45.24 -5.15 2.40
C ILE A 190 46.53 -4.86 1.63
N GLU A 191 46.58 -5.14 0.32
CA GLU A 191 47.76 -4.88 -0.50
C GLU A 191 48.06 -3.38 -0.63
N ARG A 192 47.04 -2.56 -0.87
CA ARG A 192 47.14 -1.10 -0.89
C ARG A 192 47.72 -0.59 0.44
N ASP A 193 47.18 -1.04 1.56
CA ASP A 193 47.60 -0.60 2.88
C ASP A 193 49.03 -1.06 3.20
N GLN A 194 49.42 -2.25 2.75
CA GLN A 194 50.81 -2.72 2.83
C GLN A 194 51.77 -1.86 2.00
N ILE A 195 51.39 -1.48 0.78
CA ILE A 195 52.20 -0.60 -0.07
C ILE A 195 52.33 0.78 0.56
N MET A 196 51.22 1.37 1.04
CA MET A 196 51.22 2.66 1.72
C MET A 196 52.07 2.63 2.99
N MET A 197 51.94 1.59 3.81
CA MET A 197 52.75 1.40 5.01
C MET A 197 54.24 1.30 4.67
N ARG A 198 54.61 0.55 3.63
CA ARG A 198 56.00 0.47 3.15
C ARG A 198 56.52 1.83 2.70
N GLN A 199 55.70 2.60 1.97
CA GLN A 199 56.07 3.94 1.55
C GLN A 199 56.32 4.86 2.74
N GLN A 200 55.41 4.87 3.73
CA GLN A 200 55.59 5.66 4.95
C GLN A 200 56.90 5.34 5.68
N ILE A 201 57.26 4.05 5.79
CA ILE A 201 58.53 3.65 6.41
C ILE A 201 59.74 4.19 5.63
N ILE A 202 59.71 4.15 4.30
CA ILE A 202 60.79 4.70 3.47
C ILE A 202 60.93 6.20 3.75
N ASP A 203 59.82 6.94 3.77
CA ASP A 203 59.82 8.39 4.00
C ASP A 203 60.39 8.75 5.38
N LEU A 204 60.09 7.96 6.44
CA LEU A 204 60.68 8.15 7.77
C LEU A 204 62.20 7.96 7.75
N ILE A 205 62.69 6.91 7.08
CA ILE A 205 64.13 6.62 6.96
C ILE A 205 64.84 7.76 6.22
N GLU A 206 64.25 8.29 5.15
CA GLU A 206 64.78 9.43 4.41
C GLU A 206 64.88 10.70 5.27
N GLN A 207 63.97 10.87 6.23
CA GLN A 207 63.99 11.97 7.20
C GLN A 207 65.00 11.76 8.35
N GLY A 208 65.73 10.65 8.36
CA GLY A 208 66.70 10.32 9.40
C GLY A 208 66.07 9.78 10.70
N GLU A 209 64.76 9.47 10.66
CA GLU A 209 64.03 8.88 11.77
C GLU A 209 64.01 7.35 11.64
N LEU A 210 64.34 6.64 12.72
CA LEU A 210 64.18 5.19 12.75
C LEU A 210 62.74 4.84 13.11
N PRO A 211 62.07 3.96 12.34
CA PRO A 211 60.72 3.53 12.68
C PRO A 211 60.72 2.87 14.06
N ASN A 212 59.85 3.32 14.96
CA ASN A 212 59.71 2.75 16.30
C ASN A 212 59.00 1.39 16.21
N VAL A 213 59.78 0.30 16.14
CA VAL A 213 59.26 -1.07 15.97
C VAL A 213 58.84 -1.63 17.33
N GLN A 214 57.55 -1.57 17.66
CA GLN A 214 57.01 -2.32 18.79
C GLN A 214 56.89 -3.80 18.43
N PHE A 215 57.65 -4.65 19.11
CA PHE A 215 57.58 -6.11 18.96
C PHE A 215 56.26 -6.64 19.56
N GLY A 216 55.31 -6.94 18.69
CA GLY A 216 54.04 -7.58 19.02
C GLY A 216 53.48 -8.33 17.81
N PRO A 217 52.38 -9.08 17.94
CA PRO A 217 51.78 -9.87 16.85
C PRO A 217 51.28 -9.02 15.65
N GLY A 218 51.41 -7.70 15.70
CA GLY A 218 51.18 -6.75 14.60
C GLY A 218 52.41 -5.92 14.20
N ALA A 219 53.63 -6.33 14.58
CA ALA A 219 54.86 -5.66 14.16
C ALA A 219 55.04 -5.79 12.63
N PRO A 220 55.51 -4.74 11.93
CA PRO A 220 55.41 -4.62 10.47
C PRO A 220 56.27 -5.61 9.67
N TRP A 221 57.11 -6.43 10.32
CA TRP A 221 57.99 -7.39 9.64
C TRP A 221 58.04 -8.74 10.35
N GLY A 222 57.88 -9.83 9.58
CA GLY A 222 58.39 -11.16 9.94
C GLY A 222 59.92 -11.25 9.80
N LEU A 223 60.67 -10.21 10.19
CA LEU A 223 62.13 -10.23 10.22
C LEU A 223 62.58 -11.02 11.44
N ARG A 224 62.77 -12.34 11.28
CA ARG A 224 63.77 -13.06 12.08
C ARG A 224 65.13 -12.46 11.70
N TYR A 225 65.62 -11.53 12.51
CA TYR A 225 66.98 -11.01 12.38
C TYR A 225 67.98 -12.18 12.49
N TRP A 226 68.77 -12.42 11.44
CA TRP A 226 69.94 -13.30 11.46
C TRP A 226 71.19 -12.44 11.20
N GLY A 227 71.51 -11.56 12.15
CA GLY A 227 72.78 -10.82 12.20
C GLY A 227 73.66 -11.38 13.33
N PRO A 228 74.99 -11.20 13.24
CA PRO A 228 75.95 -12.01 14.00
C PRO A 228 75.82 -11.74 15.49
N ALA A 229 75.91 -12.80 16.29
CA ALA A 229 75.96 -12.73 17.74
C ALA A 229 77.06 -11.75 18.18
N VAL A 230 76.67 -10.58 18.68
CA VAL A 230 77.60 -9.66 19.33
C VAL A 230 77.95 -10.30 20.66
N GLY A 231 79.09 -11.00 20.68
CA GLY A 231 79.68 -11.52 21.90
C GLY A 231 79.86 -10.38 22.89
N ALA A 232 79.30 -10.57 24.09
CA ALA A 232 79.59 -9.73 25.24
C ALA A 232 81.12 -9.64 25.41
N ARG A 233 81.68 -8.45 25.19
CA ARG A 233 83.06 -8.15 25.58
C ARG A 233 83.00 -7.03 26.61
N GLN A 234 83.13 -7.42 27.88
CA GLN A 234 83.41 -6.52 28.99
C GLN A 234 84.71 -5.77 28.67
N LEU A 235 84.66 -4.44 28.69
CA LEU A 235 85.86 -3.61 28.80
C LEU A 235 86.23 -3.54 30.28
N PRO A 236 87.45 -3.90 30.70
CA PRO A 236 87.91 -3.54 32.03
C PRO A 236 88.25 -2.05 32.06
N ALA A 237 88.02 -1.46 33.24
CA ALA A 237 88.43 -0.10 33.57
C ALA A 237 89.96 0.03 33.54
N GLU A 238 90.44 1.11 32.94
CA GLU A 238 91.44 2.05 33.46
C GLU A 238 91.39 3.35 32.64
#